data_AF-A0A4W5JR03-F1
#
_entry.id   AF-A0A4W5JR03-F1
#
_cell.length_a   1.000
_cell.length_b   1.000
_cell.length_c   1.000
_cell.angle_alpha   90.00
_cell.angle_beta   90.00
_cell.angle_gamma   90.00
#
_symmetry.space_group_name_H-M   'P 1'
#
loop_
_entity.id
_entity.type
_entity.pdbx_description
1 polymer ?
#
loop_
_entity_poly.entity_id
_entity_poly.type
_entity_poly.pdbx_seq_one_letter_code
_entity_poly.pdbx_strand_id
1 'polypeptide(L)'
;YCKRLLNDILSVLIPFHLGLQVKVTPATVTEGQKVTLSCSTTCTLSDNPNPTYIWYKNGHVTTQSNSLFLNPVSSEDAGRYSCAVEGHEDLPSAEETLTVRYGPKSTSVSVSPSGEIVEGSSVTLTCSSDANPPVDKYTWYKKNVTSPKASGQSYSITNIISEDRGEYYCEAQNGRGSRNSTALMIIVAGKQTSVLTTAVGIIVVVLVLILVSLDSCGSGDPQEEVMPQQTHSVHPDPNSDTYTALNMKTRSPEYDTLAGLPHCHSLSDRC
;
A
#
# COMPACT_ATOMS: atom_id res chain seq x y z
N TYR A 1 22.74 -6.29 -61.37
CA TYR A 1 22.19 -7.60 -61.77
C TYR A 1 21.88 -8.42 -60.51
N CYS A 2 20.69 -8.26 -59.94
CA CYS A 2 20.23 -9.04 -58.77
C CYS A 2 19.14 -10.05 -59.13
N LYS A 3 19.01 -10.41 -60.41
CA LYS A 3 18.06 -11.43 -60.88
C LYS A 3 18.71 -12.33 -61.92
N ARG A 4 19.58 -13.25 -61.46
CA ARG A 4 19.88 -14.58 -62.02
C ARG A 4 21.08 -15.21 -61.31
N LEU A 5 20.85 -15.84 -60.18
CA LEU A 5 21.70 -16.93 -59.67
C LEU A 5 20.81 -17.88 -58.86
N LEU A 6 19.88 -18.53 -59.56
CA LEU A 6 19.21 -19.73 -59.08
C LEU A 6 19.44 -20.77 -60.17
N ASN A 7 20.64 -21.35 -60.10
CA ASN A 7 21.12 -22.62 -60.66
C ASN A 7 22.62 -22.46 -60.87
N ASP A 8 23.41 -22.80 -59.86
CA ASP A 8 24.53 -23.72 -60.03
C ASP A 8 25.13 -24.11 -58.68
N ILE A 9 25.35 -25.41 -58.55
CA ILE A 9 25.69 -26.17 -57.36
C ILE A 9 27.19 -25.93 -57.05
N LEU A 10 27.59 -24.75 -56.54
CA LEU A 10 28.90 -24.55 -55.85
C LEU A 10 29.10 -23.12 -55.28
N SER A 11 28.33 -22.69 -54.28
CA SER A 11 28.67 -21.48 -53.50
C SER A 11 28.45 -21.70 -52.00
N VAL A 12 29.27 -22.60 -51.46
CA VAL A 12 29.43 -22.86 -50.04
C VAL A 12 30.37 -21.79 -49.44
N LEU A 13 29.92 -21.15 -48.34
CA LEU A 13 30.69 -20.36 -47.34
C LEU A 13 30.96 -18.85 -47.54
N ILE A 14 30.04 -18.08 -48.11
CA ILE A 14 29.90 -16.66 -47.73
C ILE A 14 28.41 -16.34 -47.62
N PRO A 15 27.85 -15.95 -46.46
CA PRO A 15 26.58 -15.26 -46.44
C PRO A 15 26.82 -13.92 -47.13
N PHE A 16 26.69 -13.88 -48.46
CA PHE A 16 26.50 -12.63 -49.18
C PHE A 16 25.13 -12.10 -48.72
N HIS A 17 25.11 -11.44 -47.56
CA HIS A 17 24.07 -10.47 -47.30
C HIS A 17 24.15 -9.47 -48.44
N LEU A 18 23.22 -9.55 -49.39
CA LEU A 18 22.95 -8.46 -50.32
C LEU A 18 22.74 -7.22 -49.44
N GLY A 19 23.77 -6.38 -49.35
CA GLY A 19 23.91 -5.39 -48.30
C GLY A 19 22.95 -4.23 -48.49
N LEU A 20 21.68 -4.42 -48.11
CA LEU A 20 20.72 -3.33 -47.93
C LEU A 20 21.08 -2.64 -46.61
N GLN A 21 21.69 -1.45 -46.70
CA GLN A 21 22.09 -0.69 -45.53
C GLN A 21 20.96 0.24 -45.13
N VAL A 22 20.32 -0.07 -43.99
CA VAL A 22 19.41 0.88 -43.34
C VAL A 22 20.28 1.89 -42.61
N LYS A 23 20.09 3.17 -42.92
CA LYS A 23 20.73 4.24 -42.18
C LYS A 23 19.70 4.91 -41.30
N VAL A 24 19.52 4.39 -40.08
CA VAL A 24 18.75 5.08 -39.03
C VAL A 24 19.57 6.28 -38.59
N THR A 25 19.28 7.45 -39.17
CA THR A 25 19.97 8.70 -38.83
C THR A 25 18.96 9.69 -38.22
N PRO A 26 19.10 10.05 -36.94
CA PRO A 26 20.07 9.53 -35.96
C PRO A 26 19.58 8.24 -35.29
N ALA A 27 20.51 7.36 -34.88
CA ALA A 27 20.22 6.12 -34.13
C ALA A 27 19.64 6.38 -32.73
N THR A 28 19.84 7.58 -32.21
CA THR A 28 19.26 8.05 -30.96
C THR A 28 18.59 9.39 -31.19
N VAL A 29 17.32 9.47 -30.82
CA VAL A 29 16.45 10.64 -31.04
C VAL A 29 15.83 11.06 -29.71
N THR A 30 15.45 12.32 -29.59
CA THR A 30 14.67 12.80 -28.44
C THR A 30 13.19 12.84 -28.81
N GLU A 31 12.32 12.44 -27.89
CA GLU A 31 10.87 12.54 -28.07
C GLU A 31 10.44 13.96 -28.47
N GLY A 32 9.46 14.06 -29.36
CA GLY A 32 8.99 15.32 -29.94
C GLY A 32 9.74 15.79 -31.18
N GLN A 33 10.90 15.22 -31.50
CA GLN A 33 11.65 15.57 -32.72
C GLN A 33 10.97 15.00 -33.98
N LYS A 34 11.28 15.60 -35.13
CA LYS A 34 10.92 15.09 -36.45
C LYS A 34 12.10 14.32 -37.03
N VAL A 35 11.88 13.07 -37.40
CA VAL A 35 12.94 12.17 -37.86
C VAL A 35 12.46 11.42 -39.10
N THR A 36 13.37 11.24 -40.06
CA THR A 36 13.12 10.45 -41.26
C THR A 36 14.10 9.28 -41.28
N LEU A 37 13.59 8.05 -41.22
CA LEU A 37 14.41 6.86 -41.44
C LEU A 37 14.53 6.60 -42.94
N SER A 38 15.76 6.32 -43.38
CA SER A 38 16.06 6.07 -44.78
C SER A 38 16.55 4.63 -44.98
N CYS A 39 16.03 4.01 -46.02
CA CYS A 39 16.43 2.70 -46.51
C CYS A 39 17.11 2.91 -47.86
N SER A 40 18.28 2.30 -48.07
CA SER A 40 19.02 2.42 -49.32
C SER A 40 19.65 1.10 -49.72
N THR A 41 19.38 0.66 -50.95
CA THR A 41 20.01 -0.51 -51.57
C THR A 41 21.30 -0.14 -52.30
N THR A 42 22.34 -0.96 -52.16
CA THR A 42 23.54 -0.87 -53.01
C THR A 42 23.36 -1.59 -54.35
N CYS A 43 22.21 -2.25 -54.57
CA CYS A 43 21.92 -2.97 -55.80
C CYS A 43 21.36 -2.02 -56.87
N THR A 44 21.92 -2.05 -58.07
CA THR A 44 21.35 -1.36 -59.22
C THR A 44 20.14 -2.13 -59.76
N LEU A 45 18.97 -1.53 -59.59
CA LEU A 45 17.70 -2.00 -60.14
C LEU A 45 17.49 -1.33 -61.50
N SER A 46 17.87 -2.00 -62.58
CA SER A 46 17.79 -1.47 -63.95
C SER A 46 16.36 -1.09 -64.37
N ASP A 47 15.36 -1.74 -63.78
CA ASP A 47 13.94 -1.54 -64.12
C ASP A 47 13.24 -0.52 -63.20
N ASN A 48 13.85 -0.13 -62.09
CA ASN A 48 13.31 0.86 -61.17
C ASN A 48 14.42 1.67 -60.47
N PRO A 49 14.76 2.86 -60.97
CA PRO A 49 15.81 3.70 -60.38
C PRO A 49 15.42 4.28 -59.01
N ASN A 50 14.13 4.28 -58.64
CA ASN A 50 13.62 4.79 -57.37
C ASN A 50 12.72 3.72 -56.69
N PRO A 51 13.30 2.68 -56.08
CA PRO A 51 12.54 1.60 -55.47
C PRO A 51 11.69 2.08 -54.29
N THR A 52 10.48 1.54 -54.18
CA THR A 52 9.67 1.57 -52.96
C THR A 52 10.22 0.57 -51.95
N TYR A 53 10.17 0.91 -50.67
CA TYR A 53 10.55 0.00 -49.59
C TYR A 53 9.37 -0.37 -48.70
N ILE A 54 9.33 -1.63 -48.30
CA ILE A 54 8.45 -2.15 -47.26
C ILE A 54 9.21 -2.09 -45.95
N TRP A 55 8.66 -1.37 -44.98
CA TRP A 55 9.28 -1.15 -43.67
C TRP A 55 8.76 -2.12 -42.64
N TYR A 56 9.66 -2.63 -41.81
CA TYR A 56 9.37 -3.52 -40.70
C TYR A 56 9.80 -2.87 -39.39
N LYS A 57 8.95 -2.96 -38.37
CA LYS A 57 9.26 -2.60 -36.98
C LYS A 57 9.03 -3.83 -36.11
N ASN A 58 10.07 -4.27 -35.42
CA ASN A 58 10.07 -5.50 -34.62
C ASN A 58 9.54 -6.71 -35.41
N GLY A 59 9.93 -6.82 -36.71
CA GLY A 59 9.49 -7.87 -37.61
C GLY A 59 8.09 -7.69 -38.24
N HIS A 60 7.31 -6.68 -37.83
CA HIS A 60 5.97 -6.43 -38.38
C HIS A 60 5.99 -5.33 -39.44
N VAL A 61 5.25 -5.53 -40.54
CA VAL A 61 5.10 -4.54 -41.60
C VAL A 61 4.43 -3.27 -41.04
N THR A 62 5.00 -2.11 -41.33
CA THR A 62 4.48 -0.81 -40.89
C THR A 62 3.95 0.02 -42.05
N THR A 63 4.75 0.22 -43.09
CA THR A 63 4.40 1.07 -44.23
C THR A 63 5.16 0.69 -45.48
N GLN A 64 4.69 1.17 -46.63
CA GLN A 64 5.34 1.05 -47.92
C GLN A 64 5.64 2.45 -48.44
N SER A 65 6.91 2.85 -48.37
CA SER A 65 7.36 4.18 -48.77
C SER A 65 8.87 4.24 -48.95
N ASN A 66 9.34 5.22 -49.70
CA ASN A 66 10.77 5.47 -49.90
C ASN A 66 11.48 5.85 -48.58
N SER A 67 10.74 6.38 -47.60
CA SER A 67 11.26 6.75 -46.29
C SER A 67 10.17 6.65 -45.22
N LEU A 68 10.57 6.36 -43.98
CA LEU A 68 9.65 6.32 -42.86
C LEU A 68 9.74 7.64 -42.07
N PHE A 69 8.65 8.39 -42.05
CA PHE A 69 8.56 9.68 -41.37
C PHE A 69 7.95 9.53 -39.97
N LEU A 70 8.70 9.93 -38.94
CA LEU A 70 8.24 9.96 -37.54
C LEU A 70 8.10 11.42 -37.11
N ASN A 71 6.87 11.89 -36.92
CA ASN A 71 6.57 13.29 -36.63
C ASN A 71 5.25 13.45 -35.85
N PRO A 72 5.31 13.73 -34.53
CA PRO A 72 6.50 13.70 -33.67
C PRO A 72 6.92 12.28 -33.31
N VAL A 73 8.22 12.08 -33.05
CA VAL A 73 8.71 10.84 -32.42
C VAL A 73 8.16 10.71 -31.01
N SER A 74 7.71 9.52 -30.63
CA SER A 74 7.25 9.14 -29.30
C SER A 74 8.10 8.01 -28.70
N SER A 75 8.00 7.78 -27.39
CA SER A 75 8.64 6.62 -26.75
C SER A 75 8.20 5.27 -27.37
N GLU A 76 7.01 5.21 -27.95
CA GLU A 76 6.48 4.00 -28.60
C GLU A 76 7.18 3.70 -29.92
N ASP A 77 7.85 4.67 -30.55
CA ASP A 77 8.60 4.51 -31.78
C ASP A 77 9.95 3.81 -31.60
N ALA A 78 10.41 3.62 -30.36
CA ALA A 78 11.60 2.82 -30.10
C ALA A 78 11.41 1.37 -30.59
N GLY A 79 12.46 0.78 -31.16
CA GLY A 79 12.40 -0.58 -31.67
C GLY A 79 13.46 -0.92 -32.70
N ARG A 80 13.35 -2.12 -33.27
CA ARG A 80 14.24 -2.64 -34.30
C ARG A 80 13.59 -2.45 -35.66
N TYR A 81 14.29 -1.77 -36.57
CA TYR A 81 13.79 -1.42 -37.89
C TYR A 81 14.57 -2.15 -38.96
N SER A 82 13.86 -2.74 -39.92
CA SER A 82 14.42 -3.25 -41.17
C SER A 82 13.55 -2.85 -42.34
N CYS A 83 14.05 -3.00 -43.55
CA CYS A 83 13.30 -2.76 -44.77
C CYS A 83 13.58 -3.84 -45.81
N ALA A 84 12.64 -4.05 -46.72
CA ALA A 84 12.84 -4.84 -47.94
C ALA A 84 12.43 -4.01 -49.16
N VAL A 85 13.03 -4.28 -50.31
CA VAL A 85 12.58 -3.70 -51.58
C VAL A 85 11.25 -4.35 -51.96
N GLU A 86 10.29 -3.56 -52.45
CA GLU A 86 9.02 -4.08 -52.96
C GLU A 86 9.25 -5.15 -54.05
N GLY A 87 8.63 -6.33 -53.88
CA GLY A 87 8.83 -7.49 -54.76
C GLY A 87 10.07 -8.36 -54.45
N HIS A 88 10.79 -8.03 -53.37
CA HIS A 88 11.94 -8.78 -52.84
C HIS A 88 11.86 -8.88 -51.31
N GLU A 89 10.66 -9.18 -50.78
CA GLU A 89 10.37 -9.29 -49.35
C GLU A 89 11.12 -10.44 -48.66
N ASP A 90 11.57 -11.42 -49.43
CA ASP A 90 12.37 -12.56 -48.99
C ASP A 90 13.79 -12.18 -48.55
N LEU A 91 14.22 -10.95 -48.85
CA LEU A 91 15.57 -10.44 -48.56
C LEU A 91 15.53 -9.11 -47.78
N PRO A 92 15.02 -9.10 -46.53
CA PRO A 92 15.03 -7.90 -45.71
C PRO A 92 16.47 -7.50 -45.31
N SER A 93 16.65 -6.23 -45.00
CA SER A 93 17.89 -5.69 -44.45
C SER A 93 18.20 -6.26 -43.06
N ALA A 94 19.44 -6.05 -42.60
CA ALA A 94 19.75 -6.15 -41.18
C ALA A 94 18.86 -5.19 -40.37
N GLU A 95 18.58 -5.57 -39.13
CA GLU A 95 17.75 -4.77 -38.22
C GLU A 95 18.60 -3.76 -37.44
N GLU A 96 18.20 -2.51 -37.49
CA GLU A 96 18.84 -1.38 -36.79
C GLU A 96 17.97 -0.90 -35.63
N THR A 97 18.58 -0.58 -34.50
CA THR A 97 17.82 -0.19 -33.29
C THR A 97 17.67 1.33 -33.21
N LEU A 98 16.44 1.81 -33.25
CA LEU A 98 16.09 3.20 -32.94
C LEU A 98 15.87 3.36 -31.43
N THR A 99 16.71 4.17 -30.79
CA THR A 99 16.56 4.52 -29.37
C THR A 99 15.90 5.89 -29.22
N VAL A 100 14.78 5.95 -28.50
CA VAL A 100 14.09 7.21 -28.18
C VAL A 100 14.37 7.63 -26.74
N ARG A 101 14.90 8.83 -26.54
CA ARG A 101 15.15 9.44 -25.24
C ARG A 101 13.98 10.33 -24.82
N TYR A 102 13.47 10.13 -23.62
CA TYR A 102 12.31 10.83 -23.06
C TYR A 102 12.48 11.06 -21.54
N GLY A 103 11.78 12.08 -21.04
CA GLY A 103 11.72 12.37 -19.60
C GLY A 103 10.87 11.35 -18.84
N PRO A 104 10.86 11.39 -17.50
CA PRO A 104 10.10 10.44 -16.69
C PRO A 104 8.61 10.45 -17.01
N LYS A 105 8.02 9.26 -17.18
CA LYS A 105 6.60 8.97 -17.45
C LYS A 105 6.08 7.98 -16.40
N SER A 106 4.75 7.93 -16.26
CA SER A 106 4.06 7.00 -15.37
C SER A 106 4.61 6.98 -13.92
N THR A 107 5.07 8.13 -13.44
CA THR A 107 5.62 8.28 -12.09
C THR A 107 4.55 7.94 -11.05
N SER A 108 4.87 7.00 -10.16
CA SER A 108 3.94 6.47 -9.15
C SER A 108 4.65 6.20 -7.83
N VAL A 109 3.88 6.19 -6.75
CA VAL A 109 4.34 5.91 -5.39
C VAL A 109 3.61 4.68 -4.85
N SER A 110 4.38 3.77 -4.27
CA SER A 110 3.86 2.64 -3.49
C SER A 110 4.30 2.75 -2.03
N VAL A 111 3.56 2.12 -1.13
CA VAL A 111 3.82 2.12 0.31
C VAL A 111 3.90 0.71 0.87
N SER A 112 4.79 0.49 1.83
CA SER A 112 4.90 -0.75 2.59
C SER A 112 5.20 -0.44 4.08
N PRO A 113 4.43 -0.98 5.04
CA PRO A 113 3.22 -1.78 4.86
C PRO A 113 2.06 -0.94 4.28
N SER A 114 1.14 -1.60 3.58
CA SER A 114 -0.09 -0.95 3.06
C SER A 114 -1.17 -0.86 4.13
N GLY A 115 -2.02 0.16 4.05
CA GLY A 115 -3.16 0.35 4.96
C GLY A 115 -2.86 1.35 6.08
N GLU A 116 -3.52 1.16 7.22
CA GLU A 116 -3.33 2.03 8.39
C GLU A 116 -2.01 1.68 9.09
N ILE A 117 -1.15 2.68 9.30
CA ILE A 117 0.19 2.48 9.85
C ILE A 117 0.16 2.85 11.34
N VAL A 118 0.53 1.93 12.23
CA VAL A 118 0.49 2.17 13.67
C VAL A 118 1.62 3.11 14.10
N GLU A 119 1.33 4.06 14.99
CA GLU A 119 2.33 4.94 15.58
C GLU A 119 3.49 4.14 16.20
N GLY A 120 4.70 4.63 15.97
CA GLY A 120 5.94 4.01 16.39
C GLY A 120 6.44 2.87 15.49
N SER A 121 5.68 2.48 14.47
CA SER A 121 6.15 1.56 13.44
C SER A 121 6.99 2.28 12.36
N SER A 122 7.43 1.52 11.35
CA SER A 122 8.19 2.05 10.22
C SER A 122 7.40 1.87 8.93
N VAL A 123 7.45 2.87 8.05
CA VAL A 123 6.87 2.80 6.71
C VAL A 123 7.93 3.17 5.67
N THR A 124 7.88 2.50 4.52
CA THR A 124 8.72 2.80 3.36
C THR A 124 7.84 3.15 2.17
N LEU A 125 8.09 4.34 1.62
CA LEU A 125 7.56 4.79 0.34
C LEU A 125 8.58 4.46 -0.75
N THR A 126 8.11 3.97 -1.89
CA THR A 126 8.97 3.70 -3.07
C THR A 126 8.38 4.38 -4.29
N CYS A 127 9.24 5.06 -5.04
CA CYS A 127 8.88 5.76 -6.26
C CYS A 127 9.31 4.93 -7.47
N SER A 128 8.44 4.85 -8.48
CA SER A 128 8.73 4.18 -9.75
C SER A 128 8.37 5.10 -10.91
N SER A 129 9.17 5.09 -11.97
CA SER A 129 8.90 5.86 -13.19
C SER A 129 9.60 5.23 -14.39
N ASP A 130 8.94 5.29 -15.54
CA ASP A 130 9.49 4.89 -16.83
C ASP A 130 10.22 6.07 -17.48
N ALA A 131 11.51 5.93 -17.80
CA ALA A 131 12.32 7.00 -18.38
C ALA A 131 13.47 6.42 -19.21
N ASN A 132 13.85 7.13 -20.28
CA ASN A 132 15.05 6.80 -21.05
C ASN A 132 15.90 8.07 -21.35
N PRO A 133 17.12 8.21 -20.80
CA PRO A 133 17.79 7.29 -19.88
C PRO A 133 17.05 7.12 -18.55
N PRO A 134 17.40 6.11 -17.73
CA PRO A 134 16.80 5.91 -16.41
C PRO A 134 16.84 7.17 -15.55
N VAL A 135 15.92 7.23 -14.58
CA VAL A 135 15.85 8.33 -13.60
C VAL A 135 17.19 8.46 -12.86
N ASP A 136 17.74 9.67 -12.83
CA ASP A 136 19.00 9.98 -12.15
C ASP A 136 18.77 10.49 -10.71
N LYS A 137 17.62 11.10 -10.45
CA LYS A 137 17.28 11.68 -9.16
C LYS A 137 15.81 11.49 -8.81
N TYR A 138 15.58 11.03 -7.58
CA TYR A 138 14.28 11.02 -6.93
C TYR A 138 14.30 11.97 -5.72
N THR A 139 13.28 12.82 -5.61
CA THR A 139 13.10 13.74 -4.48
C THR A 139 11.71 13.57 -3.88
N TRP A 140 11.64 13.38 -2.58
CA TRP A 140 10.38 13.17 -1.85
C TRP A 140 9.84 14.44 -1.25
N TYR A 141 8.54 14.62 -1.33
CA TYR A 141 7.82 15.77 -0.80
C TYR A 141 6.61 15.32 0.00
N LYS A 142 6.27 16.12 1.01
CA LYS A 142 4.97 16.08 1.68
C LYS A 142 4.17 17.28 1.19
N LYS A 143 2.94 17.07 0.76
CA LYS A 143 2.07 18.15 0.27
C LYS A 143 1.95 19.24 1.33
N ASN A 144 1.96 20.50 0.89
CA ASN A 144 1.96 21.70 1.75
C ASN A 144 3.23 21.90 2.60
N VAL A 145 4.29 21.11 2.38
CA VAL A 145 5.61 21.35 2.98
C VAL A 145 6.59 21.68 1.86
N THR A 146 7.16 22.87 1.89
CA THR A 146 8.03 23.38 0.82
C THR A 146 9.37 22.65 0.74
N SER A 147 9.86 22.13 1.86
CA SER A 147 11.15 21.44 1.90
C SER A 147 11.04 19.97 1.46
N PRO A 148 12.03 19.47 0.69
CA PRO A 148 12.19 18.04 0.44
C PRO A 148 12.28 17.25 1.75
N LYS A 149 11.66 16.07 1.77
CA LYS A 149 11.70 15.14 2.91
C LYS A 149 12.87 14.17 2.82
N ALA A 150 13.19 13.71 1.62
CA ALA A 150 14.28 12.79 1.37
C ALA A 150 14.69 12.80 -0.11
N SER A 151 15.82 12.17 -0.39
CA SER A 151 16.28 11.82 -1.72
C SER A 151 16.49 10.32 -1.83
N GLY A 152 16.40 9.80 -3.05
CA GLY A 152 16.53 8.38 -3.34
C GLY A 152 15.20 7.73 -3.73
N GLN A 153 15.28 6.58 -4.39
CA GLN A 153 14.11 5.88 -4.93
C GLN A 153 13.13 5.45 -3.83
N SER A 154 13.62 5.20 -2.62
CA SER A 154 12.82 4.87 -1.45
C SER A 154 13.03 5.87 -0.32
N TYR A 155 11.97 6.17 0.42
CA TYR A 155 11.99 7.02 1.59
C TYR A 155 11.35 6.27 2.76
N SER A 156 12.14 6.01 3.80
CA SER A 156 11.69 5.32 5.01
C SER A 156 11.51 6.31 6.15
N ILE A 157 10.34 6.26 6.77
CA ILE A 157 10.02 6.97 8.01
C ILE A 157 10.03 5.92 9.12
N THR A 158 11.01 6.00 10.01
CA THR A 158 11.10 5.16 11.20
C THR A 158 10.42 5.82 12.37
N ASN A 159 9.70 5.07 13.19
CA ASN A 159 9.00 5.59 14.37
C ASN A 159 8.00 6.70 13.97
N ILE A 160 7.07 6.35 13.07
CA ILE A 160 6.08 7.28 12.53
C ILE A 160 5.13 7.82 13.60
N ILE A 161 4.81 9.11 13.52
CA ILE A 161 3.94 9.81 14.47
C ILE A 161 2.70 10.41 13.79
N SER A 162 1.70 10.83 14.57
CA SER A 162 0.48 11.48 14.05
C SER A 162 0.76 12.66 13.11
N GLU A 163 1.81 13.44 13.35
CA GLU A 163 2.20 14.59 12.51
C GLU A 163 2.75 14.18 11.13
N ASP A 164 3.19 12.93 10.96
CA ASP A 164 3.63 12.38 9.68
C ASP A 164 2.46 12.08 8.76
N ARG A 165 1.22 11.98 9.27
CA ARG A 165 0.01 11.88 8.45
C ARG A 165 0.00 12.94 7.35
N GLY A 166 -0.31 12.53 6.12
CA GLY A 166 -0.41 13.47 4.99
C GLY A 166 -0.26 12.82 3.63
N GLU A 167 -0.37 13.64 2.59
CA GLU A 167 -0.16 13.23 1.22
C GLU A 167 1.33 13.38 0.85
N TYR A 168 1.94 12.31 0.36
CA TYR A 168 3.34 12.26 -0.08
C TYR A 168 3.41 12.03 -1.59
N TYR A 169 4.36 12.68 -2.25
CA TYR A 169 4.64 12.47 -3.67
C TYR A 169 6.15 12.52 -3.91
N CYS A 170 6.59 11.90 -5.00
CA CYS A 170 7.97 11.99 -5.46
C CYS A 170 8.05 12.78 -6.76
N GLU A 171 9.12 13.54 -6.94
CA GLU A 171 9.58 14.00 -8.24
C GLU A 171 10.64 13.02 -8.75
N ALA A 172 10.42 12.44 -9.93
CA ALA A 172 11.42 11.70 -10.68
C ALA A 172 12.03 12.62 -11.74
N GLN A 173 13.35 12.62 -11.87
CA GLN A 173 14.08 13.45 -12.82
C GLN A 173 15.08 12.60 -13.62
N ASN A 174 15.27 12.94 -14.90
CA ASN A 174 16.44 12.55 -15.68
C ASN A 174 16.94 13.76 -16.48
N GLY A 175 18.04 13.60 -17.23
CA GLY A 175 18.57 14.64 -18.11
C GLY A 175 17.65 15.09 -19.27
N ARG A 176 16.41 14.60 -19.36
CA ARG A 176 15.39 14.99 -20.37
C ARG A 176 14.19 15.71 -19.76
N GLY A 177 13.97 15.61 -18.46
CA GLY A 177 12.88 16.30 -17.77
C GLY A 177 12.63 15.77 -16.37
N SER A 178 11.57 16.29 -15.72
CA SER A 178 11.08 15.78 -14.45
C SER A 178 9.57 15.56 -14.48
N ARG A 179 9.09 14.66 -13.63
CA ARG A 179 7.66 14.38 -13.46
C ARG A 179 7.34 14.01 -12.03
N ASN A 180 6.31 14.66 -11.48
CA ASN A 180 5.75 14.32 -10.19
C ASN A 180 4.83 13.10 -10.29
N SER A 181 4.88 12.26 -9.25
CA SER A 181 3.87 11.22 -9.06
C SER A 181 2.52 11.81 -8.66
N THR A 182 1.48 10.99 -8.74
CA THR A 182 0.28 11.22 -7.93
C THR A 182 0.64 11.18 -6.45
N ALA A 183 -0.11 11.94 -5.64
CA ALA A 183 0.10 11.95 -4.20
C ALA A 183 -0.55 10.74 -3.55
N LEU A 184 0.14 10.13 -2.59
CA LEU A 184 -0.32 9.00 -1.80
C LEU A 184 -0.62 9.45 -0.37
N MET A 185 -1.81 9.16 0.14
CA MET A 185 -2.22 9.47 1.51
C MET A 185 -1.64 8.44 2.50
N ILE A 186 -0.91 8.92 3.51
CA ILE A 186 -0.43 8.13 4.65
C ILE A 186 -1.33 8.38 5.85
N ILE A 187 -1.94 7.31 6.36
CA ILE A 187 -2.82 7.32 7.53
C ILE A 187 -2.07 6.66 8.69
N VAL A 188 -2.05 7.36 9.82
CA VAL A 188 -1.37 6.91 11.04
C VAL A 188 -2.41 6.60 12.11
N ALA A 189 -2.41 5.37 12.61
CA ALA A 189 -3.25 4.90 13.71
C ALA A 189 -2.56 5.20 15.04
N GLY A 190 -3.27 5.83 15.98
CA GLY A 190 -2.74 6.05 17.33
C GLY A 190 -2.36 4.75 18.01
N LYS A 191 -1.27 4.75 18.78
CA LYS A 191 -0.89 3.58 19.59
C LYS A 191 -1.91 3.41 20.71
N GLN A 192 -2.73 2.35 20.67
CA GLN A 192 -3.64 2.00 21.77
C GLN A 192 -2.82 1.59 23.00
N THR A 193 -2.50 2.55 23.87
CA THR A 193 -1.99 2.26 25.20
C THR A 193 -3.18 1.86 26.07
N SER A 194 -3.25 0.58 26.44
CA SER A 194 -4.26 0.10 27.39
C SER A 194 -4.06 0.80 28.74
N VAL A 195 -4.85 1.83 29.02
CA VAL A 195 -4.91 2.53 30.32
C VAL A 195 -5.62 1.65 31.38
N LEU A 196 -6.16 0.49 30.98
CA LEU A 196 -6.91 -0.41 31.86
C LEU A 196 -6.05 -1.08 32.94
N THR A 197 -4.73 -1.19 32.75
CA THR A 197 -3.83 -1.85 33.72
C THR A 197 -3.52 -0.98 34.94
N THR A 198 -3.49 0.35 34.81
CA THR A 198 -3.26 1.24 35.96
C THR A 198 -4.52 1.34 36.83
N ALA A 199 -5.71 1.42 36.23
CA ALA A 199 -6.96 1.48 36.97
C ALA A 199 -7.25 0.19 37.75
N VAL A 200 -7.04 -0.99 37.14
CA VAL A 200 -7.24 -2.29 37.83
C VAL A 200 -6.22 -2.47 38.95
N GLY A 201 -4.96 -2.09 38.75
CA GLY A 201 -3.93 -2.14 39.80
C GLY A 201 -4.29 -1.27 41.01
N ILE A 202 -4.78 -0.04 40.77
CA ILE A 202 -5.24 0.85 41.84
C ILE A 202 -6.45 0.26 42.57
N ILE A 203 -7.44 -0.28 41.85
CA ILE A 203 -8.64 -0.90 42.44
C ILE A 203 -8.26 -2.10 43.33
N VAL A 204 -7.35 -2.97 42.88
CA VAL A 204 -6.89 -4.13 43.66
C VAL A 204 -6.14 -3.69 44.92
N VAL A 205 -5.24 -2.70 44.82
CA VAL A 205 -4.53 -2.16 45.98
C VAL A 205 -5.49 -1.54 46.98
N VAL A 206 -6.48 -0.75 46.51
CA VAL A 206 -7.51 -0.16 47.37
C VAL A 206 -8.37 -1.25 48.04
N LEU A 207 -8.77 -2.29 47.32
CA LEU A 207 -9.51 -3.42 47.90
C LEU A 207 -8.71 -4.16 48.96
N VAL A 208 -7.42 -4.42 48.73
CA VAL A 208 -6.53 -5.05 49.72
C VAL A 208 -6.39 -4.17 50.97
N LEU A 209 -6.22 -2.85 50.81
CA LEU A 209 -6.15 -1.92 51.96
C LEU A 209 -7.46 -1.87 52.76
N ILE A 210 -8.60 -1.91 52.08
CA ILE A 210 -9.92 -1.98 52.74
C ILE A 210 -10.06 -3.28 53.53
N LEU A 211 -9.69 -4.43 52.95
CA LEU A 211 -9.75 -5.72 53.63
C LEU A 211 -8.84 -5.75 54.87
N VAL A 212 -7.61 -5.24 54.78
CA VAL A 212 -6.67 -5.13 55.91
C VAL A 212 -7.21 -4.20 57.01
N SER A 213 -7.93 -3.14 56.64
CA SER A 213 -8.54 -2.20 57.58
C SER A 213 -9.74 -2.81 58.32
N LEU A 214 -10.49 -3.70 57.65
CA LEU A 214 -11.63 -4.40 58.25
C LEU A 214 -11.18 -5.48 59.25
N ASP A 215 -10.07 -6.17 58.99
CA ASP A 215 -9.48 -7.12 59.94
C ASP A 215 -8.91 -6.45 61.21
N SER A 216 -8.64 -5.13 61.17
CA SER A 216 -8.09 -4.37 62.30
C SER A 216 -9.13 -3.91 63.33
N CYS A 217 -10.43 -4.14 63.09
CA CYS A 217 -11.51 -3.69 63.98
C CYS A 217 -12.06 -4.80 64.91
N GLY A 218 -11.49 -6.01 64.88
CA GLY A 218 -12.05 -7.21 65.51
C GLY A 218 -11.47 -7.63 66.87
N SER A 219 -10.87 -6.72 67.65
CA SER A 219 -10.37 -7.07 69.00
C SER A 219 -10.48 -5.90 69.98
N GLY A 220 -11.72 -5.48 70.27
CA GLY A 220 -12.03 -4.74 71.48
C GLY A 220 -12.58 -5.72 72.52
N ASP A 221 -11.81 -5.98 73.58
CA ASP A 221 -12.26 -6.72 74.76
C ASP A 221 -13.57 -6.12 75.32
N PRO A 222 -14.57 -6.93 75.72
CA PRO A 222 -15.73 -6.39 76.40
C PRO A 222 -15.36 -6.00 77.84
N GLN A 223 -15.29 -4.70 78.12
CA GLN A 223 -15.31 -4.21 79.50
C GLN A 223 -16.73 -4.33 80.07
N GLU A 224 -16.82 -5.05 81.17
CA GLU A 224 -17.98 -5.14 82.04
C GLU A 224 -18.10 -3.82 82.84
N GLU A 225 -18.85 -2.86 82.31
CA GLU A 225 -19.30 -1.67 83.06
C GLU A 225 -20.77 -1.81 83.47
N VAL A 226 -21.00 -1.99 84.77
CA VAL A 226 -22.34 -1.93 85.38
C VAL A 226 -22.59 -0.52 85.90
N MET A 227 -23.61 0.16 85.36
CA MET A 227 -24.14 1.46 85.82
C MET A 227 -25.68 1.39 85.94
N PRO A 228 -26.35 2.29 86.69
CA PRO A 228 -27.13 1.99 87.89
C PRO A 228 -28.63 1.73 87.59
N GLN A 229 -29.31 1.05 88.52
CA GLN A 229 -30.76 0.91 88.48
C GLN A 229 -31.48 2.12 89.09
N GLN A 230 -32.35 2.73 88.29
CA GLN A 230 -33.44 3.64 88.67
C GLN A 230 -34.42 3.61 87.49
N THR A 231 -35.74 3.49 87.58
CA THR A 231 -36.73 3.45 88.65
C THR A 231 -38.02 3.05 87.93
N HIS A 232 -38.90 2.20 88.48
CA HIS A 232 -40.34 2.50 88.56
C HIS A 232 -41.12 1.36 89.22
N SER A 233 -41.78 1.72 90.31
CA SER A 233 -42.78 0.94 91.02
C SER A 233 -44.09 1.00 90.24
N VAL A 234 -44.62 -0.15 89.79
CA VAL A 234 -46.04 -0.28 89.46
C VAL A 234 -46.53 -1.63 89.95
N HIS A 235 -47.47 -1.55 90.88
CA HIS A 235 -48.21 -2.66 91.48
C HIS A 235 -49.23 -3.20 90.45
N PRO A 236 -49.27 -4.51 90.16
CA PRO A 236 -50.40 -5.09 89.45
C PRO A 236 -51.45 -5.57 90.45
N ASP A 237 -52.62 -4.96 90.39
CA ASP A 237 -53.86 -5.55 90.92
C ASP A 237 -54.46 -6.44 89.82
N PRO A 238 -54.85 -7.70 90.12
CA PRO A 238 -55.37 -8.61 89.13
C PRO A 238 -56.90 -8.56 89.15
N ASN A 239 -57.53 -8.05 88.09
CA ASN A 239 -58.81 -8.55 87.60
C ASN A 239 -59.25 -7.82 86.32
N SER A 240 -59.79 -8.59 85.39
CA SER A 240 -60.54 -8.19 84.20
C SER A 240 -59.76 -8.16 82.89
N ASP A 241 -59.67 -9.33 82.26
CA ASP A 241 -60.49 -9.75 81.11
C ASP A 241 -61.14 -8.65 80.25
N THR A 242 -61.07 -8.90 78.94
CA THR A 242 -61.80 -8.36 77.77
C THR A 242 -60.98 -7.46 76.84
N TYR A 243 -60.55 -7.95 75.67
CA TYR A 243 -61.25 -8.26 74.41
C TYR A 243 -61.61 -7.05 73.53
N THR A 244 -61.30 -7.23 72.23
CA THR A 244 -61.90 -6.61 71.01
C THR A 244 -61.28 -5.27 70.58
N ALA A 245 -60.48 -5.23 69.50
CA ALA A 245 -60.85 -5.08 68.06
C ALA A 245 -61.62 -3.76 67.79
N LEU A 246 -61.40 -2.94 66.74
CA LEU A 246 -60.98 -3.09 65.34
C LEU A 246 -60.46 -1.70 64.88
N ASN A 247 -59.31 -1.62 64.19
CA ASN A 247 -59.18 -1.41 62.74
C ASN A 247 -59.04 0.06 62.29
N MET A 248 -57.99 0.38 61.53
CA MET A 248 -58.12 0.98 60.19
C MET A 248 -56.80 0.98 59.41
N LYS A 249 -56.84 0.27 58.28
CA LYS A 249 -56.47 0.73 56.93
C LYS A 249 -54.97 0.80 56.53
N THR A 250 -54.62 -0.19 55.68
CA THR A 250 -53.85 -0.10 54.40
C THR A 250 -52.38 0.31 54.43
N ARG A 251 -51.42 -0.23 53.65
CA ARG A 251 -51.31 -1.23 52.55
C ARG A 251 -49.77 -1.27 52.28
N SER A 252 -49.03 -2.38 52.52
CA SER A 252 -48.69 -3.49 51.59
C SER A 252 -47.90 -3.03 50.34
N PRO A 253 -47.04 -3.83 49.65
CA PRO A 253 -46.50 -5.20 49.92
C PRO A 253 -44.95 -5.32 49.69
N GLU A 254 -44.21 -6.23 50.33
CA GLU A 254 -43.83 -7.63 50.01
C GLU A 254 -42.37 -7.81 49.55
N TYR A 255 -41.55 -8.55 50.33
CA TYR A 255 -41.17 -10.00 50.23
C TYR A 255 -40.19 -10.28 49.07
N ASP A 256 -39.20 -11.17 49.13
CA ASP A 256 -38.65 -11.99 50.20
C ASP A 256 -37.27 -12.51 49.74
N THR A 257 -36.45 -12.88 50.71
CA THR A 257 -35.22 -13.65 50.59
C THR A 257 -35.48 -15.15 50.66
N LEU A 258 -34.65 -15.98 50.00
CA LEU A 258 -33.83 -17.08 50.57
C LEU A 258 -33.66 -18.32 49.68
N ALA A 259 -32.48 -18.92 49.90
CA ALA A 259 -31.78 -19.95 49.18
C ALA A 259 -32.29 -21.38 49.42
N GLY A 260 -31.77 -22.33 48.63
CA GLY A 260 -31.81 -23.76 48.97
C GLY A 260 -31.27 -24.70 47.88
N LEU A 261 -30.03 -25.19 48.06
CA LEU A 261 -29.53 -26.53 47.64
C LEU A 261 -30.05 -27.58 48.68
N PRO A 262 -29.93 -28.94 48.52
CA PRO A 262 -28.95 -29.72 47.73
C PRO A 262 -29.48 -31.05 47.09
N HIS A 263 -28.55 -31.83 46.47
CA HIS A 263 -28.39 -33.31 46.40
C HIS A 263 -28.22 -34.02 45.02
N CYS A 264 -27.03 -34.63 44.87
CA CYS A 264 -26.64 -36.00 44.46
C CYS A 264 -26.94 -36.66 43.09
N HIS A 265 -25.82 -37.05 42.45
CA HIS A 265 -25.43 -38.34 41.80
C HIS A 265 -25.93 -38.82 40.41
N SER A 266 -24.94 -38.89 39.50
CA SER A 266 -24.56 -39.87 38.44
C SER A 266 -25.60 -40.65 37.60
N LEU A 267 -25.46 -40.60 36.26
CA LEU A 267 -24.85 -41.65 35.39
C LEU A 267 -25.05 -41.33 33.89
N SER A 268 -24.03 -41.70 33.08
CA SER A 268 -24.04 -42.19 31.69
C SER A 268 -25.10 -41.69 30.69
N ASP A 269 -24.69 -41.07 29.58
CA ASP A 269 -24.51 -41.79 28.31
C ASP A 269 -23.99 -40.90 27.17
N ARG A 270 -23.28 -41.55 26.24
CA ARG A 270 -22.68 -41.01 25.02
C ARG A 270 -23.76 -40.66 23.98
N CYS A 271 -23.48 -39.63 23.19
CA CYS A 271 -23.31 -39.68 21.72
C CYS A 271 -22.72 -38.35 21.25
#